data_AF-A0A7X7E008-F1
#
_entry.id   AF-A0A7X7E008-F1
#
_cell.length_a   1.000
_cell.length_b   1.000
_cell.length_c   1.000
_cell.angle_alpha   90.00
_cell.angle_beta   90.00
_cell.angle_gamma   90.00
#
_symmetry.space_group_name_H-M   'P 1'
#
loop_
_entity.id
_entity.type
_entity.pdbx_description
1 polymer ?
#
loop_
_entity_poly.entity_id
_entity_poly.type
_entity_poly.pdbx_seq_one_letter_code
_entity_poly.pdbx_strand_id
1 'polypeptide(L)'
;MKVNEMVMVIDNHKGIEKNFLCSFENFVKNHMSNACENFWEVAEMVTELEHTKDKDNAFCEMYFAPNKTMYARFCSGVNELRLFIAGKLNDGMTNVFEEDFCDKECLDVLFRLGISTDRSMAASKWPHYEKLESDFTQGEIYHNFNGSDYRLIEKYSGRNMLLMDVHSGQFVVGVGVDCFARYPQGEDRQSSLCEEGIEWGSGIYLGNTPSTINFSQLRKEYGIEKTIDTIDDYRASLNERFETYYTLAKNESISDSVREAATNAMYEEFGTGKRDTFITRRNAGEYDSGFAGMVAVEKNRGR
;
A
#
# COMPACT_ATOMS: atom_id res chain seq x y z
N MET A 1 16.34 -9.46 -8.03
CA MET A 1 15.73 -9.77 -6.73
C MET A 1 14.46 -8.97 -6.56
N LYS A 2 13.40 -9.60 -6.09
CA LYS A 2 12.17 -8.95 -5.61
C LYS A 2 12.28 -8.61 -4.14
N VAL A 3 11.48 -7.66 -3.66
CA VAL A 3 11.46 -7.27 -2.24
C VAL A 3 11.13 -8.48 -1.35
N ASN A 4 10.17 -9.32 -1.76
CA ASN A 4 9.74 -10.49 -0.98
C ASN A 4 10.71 -11.68 -0.98
N GLU A 5 11.82 -11.58 -1.72
CA GLU A 5 12.92 -12.55 -1.68
C GLU A 5 14.02 -12.13 -0.68
N MET A 6 13.93 -10.91 -0.13
CA MET A 6 14.89 -10.37 0.82
C MET A 6 14.60 -10.88 2.23
N VAL A 7 15.65 -11.29 2.94
CA VAL A 7 15.61 -11.64 4.36
C VAL A 7 16.08 -10.44 5.17
N MET A 8 15.21 -9.95 6.05
CA MET A 8 15.50 -8.93 7.04
C MET A 8 16.05 -9.59 8.29
N VAL A 9 17.24 -9.18 8.72
CA VAL A 9 17.94 -9.80 9.85
C VAL A 9 18.26 -8.78 10.94
N ILE A 10 17.87 -9.07 12.17
CA ILE A 10 18.26 -8.33 13.38
C ILE A 10 19.25 -9.21 14.15
N ASP A 11 20.53 -8.84 14.15
CA ASP A 11 21.56 -9.49 14.98
C ASP A 11 21.73 -8.71 16.28
N ASN A 12 21.30 -9.31 17.40
CA ASN A 12 21.46 -8.76 18.72
C ASN A 12 22.72 -9.31 19.37
N HIS A 13 23.67 -8.41 19.66
CA HIS A 13 24.84 -8.72 20.46
C HIS A 13 24.91 -7.80 21.67
N LYS A 14 24.71 -8.37 22.87
CA LYS A 14 24.78 -7.66 24.15
C LYS A 14 23.88 -6.41 24.22
N GLY A 15 22.68 -6.49 23.63
CA GLY A 15 21.70 -5.40 23.64
C GLY A 15 21.96 -4.29 22.61
N ILE A 16 22.90 -4.51 21.69
CA ILE A 16 23.07 -3.70 20.49
C ILE A 16 22.57 -4.52 19.31
N GLU A 17 21.60 -3.97 18.59
CA GLU A 17 20.99 -4.63 17.43
C GLU A 17 21.58 -4.07 16.14
N LYS A 18 21.96 -4.98 15.24
CA LYS A 18 22.41 -4.65 13.89
C LYS A 18 21.41 -5.20 12.90
N ASN A 19 20.78 -4.30 12.17
CA ASN A 19 19.85 -4.65 11.10
C ASN A 19 20.62 -4.74 9.79
N PHE A 20 20.44 -5.81 9.03
CA PHE A 20 20.99 -5.95 7.69
C PHE A 20 20.08 -6.81 6.80
N LEU A 21 20.36 -6.81 5.50
CA LEU A 21 19.56 -7.47 4.47
C LEU A 21 20.40 -8.48 3.71
N CYS A 22 19.89 -9.69 3.53
CA CYS A 22 20.55 -10.68 2.70
C CYS A 22 19.55 -11.51 1.88
N SER A 23 20.06 -12.20 0.88
CA SER A 23 19.35 -13.25 0.16
C SER A 23 19.14 -14.47 1.06
N PHE A 24 18.09 -15.24 0.78
CA PHE A 24 17.85 -16.51 1.46
C PHE A 24 19.07 -17.45 1.41
N GLU A 25 19.72 -17.57 0.25
CA GLU A 25 20.88 -18.44 0.09
C GLU A 25 22.05 -18.02 0.99
N ASN A 26 22.37 -16.72 1.03
CA ASN A 26 23.43 -16.21 1.91
C ASN A 26 23.03 -16.30 3.38
N PHE A 27 21.75 -16.12 3.71
CA PHE A 27 21.27 -16.30 5.08
C PHE A 27 21.51 -17.72 5.58
N VAL A 28 21.08 -18.72 4.81
CA VAL A 28 21.24 -20.13 5.15
C VAL A 28 22.72 -20.51 5.26
N LYS A 29 23.53 -20.09 4.29
CA LYS A 29 24.94 -20.46 4.20
C LYS A 29 25.79 -19.81 5.30
N ASN A 30 25.59 -18.52 5.55
CA ASN A 30 26.50 -17.75 6.42
C ASN A 30 26.00 -17.65 7.87
N HIS A 31 24.70 -17.83 8.11
CA HIS A 31 24.11 -17.63 9.44
C HIS A 31 23.46 -18.90 9.99
N MET A 32 22.53 -19.54 9.28
CA MET A 32 21.86 -20.75 9.79
C MET A 32 22.82 -21.94 9.95
N SER A 33 23.69 -22.17 8.97
CA SER A 33 24.64 -23.29 9.02
C SER A 33 25.63 -23.20 10.18
N ASN A 34 25.84 -22.01 10.75
CA ASN A 34 26.70 -21.79 11.92
C ASN A 34 25.95 -21.90 13.25
N ALA A 35 24.61 -21.83 13.23
CA ALA A 35 23.76 -21.91 14.41
C ALA A 35 23.32 -23.35 14.73
N CYS A 36 23.21 -24.18 13.69
CA CYS A 36 22.69 -25.54 13.76
C CYS A 36 23.81 -26.58 13.79
N GLU A 37 23.62 -27.67 14.53
CA GLU A 37 24.62 -28.75 14.64
C GLU A 37 24.56 -29.74 13.48
N ASN A 38 23.40 -29.84 12.82
CA ASN A 38 23.13 -30.82 11.77
C ASN A 38 22.14 -30.31 10.72
N PHE A 39 22.03 -31.06 9.61
CA PHE A 39 21.15 -30.71 8.50
C PHE A 39 19.66 -30.70 8.83
N TRP A 40 19.23 -31.46 9.85
CA TRP A 40 17.82 -31.53 10.23
C TRP A 40 17.37 -30.24 10.92
N GLU A 41 18.18 -29.74 11.85
CA GLU A 41 17.97 -28.44 12.48
C GLU A 41 17.97 -27.31 11.45
N VAL A 42 18.87 -27.33 10.47
CA VAL A 42 18.85 -26.36 9.37
C VAL A 42 17.51 -26.42 8.61
N ALA A 43 17.00 -27.62 8.32
CA ALA A 43 15.73 -27.78 7.62
C ALA A 43 14.53 -27.27 8.46
N GLU A 44 14.54 -27.51 9.77
CA GLU A 44 13.52 -26.98 10.69
C GLU A 44 13.55 -25.44 10.73
N MET A 45 14.74 -24.83 10.84
CA MET A 45 14.90 -23.37 10.82
C MET A 45 14.50 -22.75 9.47
N VAL A 46 14.84 -23.40 8.35
CA VAL A 46 14.38 -22.97 7.02
C VAL A 46 12.86 -22.99 6.94
N THR A 47 12.22 -24.03 7.48
CA THR A 47 10.76 -24.14 7.52
C THR A 47 10.14 -23.03 8.38
N GLU A 48 10.75 -22.73 9.52
CA GLU A 48 10.30 -21.63 10.39
C GLU A 48 10.44 -20.27 9.71
N LEU A 49 11.57 -20.01 9.03
CA LEU A 49 11.76 -18.80 8.26
C LEU A 49 10.73 -18.68 7.14
N GLU A 50 10.44 -19.75 6.41
CA GLU A 50 9.41 -19.75 5.36
C GLU A 50 8.03 -19.40 5.92
N HIS A 51 7.65 -19.93 7.09
CA HIS A 51 6.40 -19.59 7.76
C HIS A 51 6.28 -18.11 8.18
N THR A 52 7.39 -17.35 8.22
CA THR A 52 7.32 -15.90 8.49
C THR A 52 6.61 -15.13 7.37
N LYS A 53 6.49 -15.71 6.16
CA LYS A 53 5.73 -15.10 5.05
C LYS A 53 4.23 -15.03 5.33
N ASP A 54 3.70 -15.96 6.11
CA ASP A 54 2.27 -16.13 6.35
C ASP A 54 1.80 -15.56 7.71
N LYS A 55 2.74 -15.07 8.53
CA LYS A 55 2.45 -14.62 9.91
C LYS A 55 2.90 -13.18 10.12
N ASP A 56 1.91 -12.31 10.31
CA ASP A 56 2.16 -10.90 10.65
C ASP A 56 3.04 -10.79 11.90
N ASN A 57 4.12 -10.01 11.78
CA ASN A 57 5.07 -9.69 12.85
C ASN A 57 5.83 -10.89 13.47
N ALA A 58 5.82 -12.06 12.82
CA ALA A 58 6.62 -13.19 13.29
C ALA A 58 8.07 -13.12 12.75
N PHE A 59 9.03 -13.36 13.64
CA PHE A 59 10.43 -13.61 13.28
C PHE A 59 10.79 -15.06 13.59
N CYS A 60 11.63 -15.64 12.75
CA CYS A 60 12.37 -16.85 13.08
C CYS A 60 13.52 -16.46 14.01
N GLU A 61 13.61 -17.11 15.18
CA GLU A 61 14.58 -16.78 16.21
C GLU A 61 15.71 -17.81 16.29
N MET A 62 16.95 -17.34 16.36
CA MET A 62 18.13 -18.18 16.45
C MET A 62 18.99 -17.79 17.66
N TYR A 63 19.22 -18.74 18.56
CA TYR A 63 20.01 -18.55 19.77
C TYR A 63 21.42 -19.12 19.59
N PHE A 64 22.43 -18.24 19.56
CA PHE A 64 23.83 -18.65 19.43
C PHE A 64 24.54 -18.76 20.79
N ALA A 65 24.24 -17.82 21.69
CA ALA A 65 24.84 -17.73 23.02
C ALA A 65 23.94 -16.86 23.94
N PRO A 66 24.15 -16.85 25.27
CA PRO A 66 23.29 -16.11 26.21
C PRO A 66 23.09 -14.62 25.93
N ASN A 67 23.98 -13.97 25.17
CA ASN A 67 23.88 -12.56 24.76
C ASN A 67 24.04 -12.38 23.25
N LYS A 68 23.75 -13.42 22.46
CA LYS A 68 23.80 -13.39 21.00
C LYS A 68 22.58 -14.12 20.43
N THR A 69 21.64 -13.34 19.93
CA THR A 69 20.42 -13.82 19.27
C THR A 69 20.29 -13.17 17.90
N MET A 70 19.69 -13.89 16.96
CA MET A 70 19.40 -13.37 15.63
C MET A 70 17.94 -13.60 15.32
N TYR A 71 17.28 -12.59 14.78
CA TYR A 71 15.89 -12.63 14.34
C TYR A 71 15.89 -12.44 12.84
N ALA A 72 15.21 -13.32 12.11
CA ALA A 72 15.15 -13.24 10.66
C ALA A 72 13.72 -13.42 10.16
N ARG A 73 13.36 -12.72 9.09
CA ARG A 73 12.11 -12.93 8.38
C ARG A 73 12.18 -12.46 6.94
N PHE A 74 11.33 -13.02 6.10
CA PHE A 74 11.13 -12.48 4.76
C PHE A 74 10.43 -11.13 4.81
N CYS A 75 10.79 -10.25 3.88
CA CYS A 75 10.10 -8.99 3.71
C CYS A 75 8.74 -9.22 3.02
N SER A 76 7.66 -8.66 3.57
CA SER A 76 6.32 -8.71 2.98
C SER A 76 6.09 -7.65 1.90
N GLY A 77 6.84 -6.54 1.95
CA GLY A 77 6.72 -5.48 0.96
C GLY A 77 7.52 -4.22 1.28
N VAL A 78 7.42 -3.22 0.39
CA VAL A 78 8.24 -2.00 0.42
C VAL A 78 8.06 -1.20 1.72
N ASN A 79 6.84 -1.13 2.26
CA ASN A 79 6.58 -0.38 3.51
C ASN A 79 7.27 -1.03 4.72
N GLU A 80 7.21 -2.35 4.81
CA GLU A 80 7.87 -3.08 5.88
C GLU A 80 9.38 -2.94 5.80
N LEU A 81 9.95 -2.99 4.58
CA LEU A 81 11.36 -2.74 4.34
C LEU A 81 11.81 -1.37 4.86
N ARG A 82 11.00 -0.32 4.63
CA ARG A 82 11.27 1.04 5.16
C ARG A 82 11.25 1.06 6.69
N LEU A 83 10.26 0.43 7.32
CA LEU A 83 10.16 0.34 8.78
C LEU A 83 11.36 -0.42 9.38
N PHE A 84 11.80 -1.49 8.73
CA PHE A 84 12.95 -2.28 9.15
C PHE A 84 14.24 -1.47 9.14
N ILE A 85 14.52 -0.76 8.03
CA ILE A 85 15.73 0.07 7.90
C ILE A 85 15.72 1.21 8.91
N ALA A 86 14.55 1.81 9.15
CA ALA A 86 14.37 2.86 10.16
C ALA A 86 14.45 2.35 11.62
N GLY A 87 14.64 1.04 11.83
CA GLY A 87 14.74 0.43 13.15
C GLY A 87 13.42 0.40 13.92
N LYS A 88 12.29 0.47 13.22
CA LYS A 88 10.94 0.49 13.81
C LYS A 88 10.39 -0.89 14.15
N LEU A 89 11.07 -1.94 13.69
CA LEU A 89 10.74 -3.34 13.97
C LEU A 89 11.60 -3.94 15.08
N ASN A 90 12.39 -3.11 15.75
CA ASN A 90 13.30 -3.47 16.84
C ASN A 90 12.62 -3.25 18.19
N ASP A 91 13.05 -3.98 19.22
CA ASP A 91 12.44 -3.97 20.57
C ASP A 91 12.92 -2.78 21.45
N GLY A 92 13.14 -1.62 20.84
CA GLY A 92 13.51 -0.38 21.54
C GLY A 92 14.97 -0.34 22.05
N MET A 93 15.79 -1.33 21.70
CA MET A 93 17.23 -1.33 21.97
C MET A 93 17.99 -0.38 21.05
N THR A 94 19.26 -0.08 21.41
CA THR A 94 20.13 0.69 20.52
C THR A 94 20.37 -0.14 19.27
N ASN A 95 19.87 0.35 18.14
CA ASN A 95 19.97 -0.35 16.87
C ASN A 95 20.69 0.49 15.82
N VAL A 96 21.39 -0.16 14.89
CA VAL A 96 22.01 0.44 13.70
C VAL A 96 21.63 -0.36 12.46
N PHE A 97 21.54 0.29 11.29
CA PHE A 97 21.46 -0.43 10.02
C PHE A 97 22.89 -0.58 9.49
N GLU A 98 23.33 -1.82 9.24
CA GLU A 98 24.71 -2.16 8.90
C GLU A 98 24.81 -2.53 7.41
N GLU A 99 25.08 -1.53 6.57
CA GLU A 99 25.20 -1.71 5.12
C GLU A 99 26.30 -2.70 4.73
N ASP A 100 27.42 -2.69 5.47
CA ASP A 100 28.57 -3.57 5.20
C ASP A 100 28.23 -5.06 5.33
N PHE A 101 27.14 -5.39 6.05
CA PHE A 101 26.68 -6.76 6.23
C PHE A 101 25.63 -7.16 5.19
N CYS A 102 25.17 -6.21 4.37
CA CYS A 102 24.13 -6.46 3.39
C CYS A 102 24.67 -7.13 2.12
N ASP A 103 23.85 -7.97 1.52
CA ASP A 103 24.10 -8.43 0.15
C ASP A 103 23.99 -7.26 -0.84
N LYS A 104 24.89 -7.22 -1.82
CA LYS A 104 24.92 -6.15 -2.83
C LYS A 104 23.61 -6.04 -3.60
N GLU A 105 22.95 -7.15 -3.88
CA GLU A 105 21.67 -7.18 -4.56
C GLU A 105 20.55 -6.56 -3.72
N CYS A 106 20.60 -6.70 -2.39
CA CYS A 106 19.66 -6.04 -1.48
C CYS A 106 19.86 -4.52 -1.48
N LEU A 107 21.11 -4.06 -1.46
CA LEU A 107 21.43 -2.62 -1.53
C LEU A 107 21.02 -2.00 -2.87
N ASP A 108 21.17 -2.73 -3.98
CA ASP A 108 20.68 -2.32 -5.30
C ASP A 108 19.15 -2.11 -5.28
N VAL A 109 18.40 -3.03 -4.67
CA VAL A 109 16.94 -2.89 -4.51
C VAL A 109 16.59 -1.63 -3.71
N LEU A 110 17.29 -1.32 -2.61
CA LEU A 110 17.05 -0.09 -1.85
C LEU A 110 17.30 1.16 -2.69
N PHE A 111 18.43 1.22 -3.40
CA PHE A 111 18.78 2.33 -4.26
C PHE A 111 17.74 2.57 -5.35
N ARG A 112 17.28 1.48 -5.98
CA ARG A 112 16.26 1.47 -7.01
C ARG A 112 14.92 1.99 -6.50
N LEU A 113 14.49 1.53 -5.32
CA LEU A 113 13.29 2.02 -4.61
C LEU A 113 13.43 3.43 -4.02
N GLY A 114 14.64 4.01 -4.04
CA GLY A 114 14.93 5.30 -3.42
C GLY A 114 14.75 5.27 -1.89
N ILE A 115 15.00 4.12 -1.26
CA ILE A 115 15.03 3.95 0.19
C ILE A 115 16.43 4.29 0.67
N SER A 116 16.52 5.22 1.61
CA SER A 116 17.78 5.60 2.23
C SER A 116 18.13 4.65 3.38
N THR A 117 19.42 4.39 3.54
CA THR A 117 19.99 3.57 4.61
C THR A 117 20.29 4.35 5.89
N ASP A 118 20.21 5.69 5.83
CA ASP A 118 20.39 6.62 6.95
C ASP A 118 19.20 6.67 7.93
N ARG A 119 18.24 5.75 7.80
CA ARG A 119 16.98 5.66 8.57
C ARG A 119 15.98 6.77 8.30
N SER A 120 16.22 7.60 7.29
CA SER A 120 15.23 8.56 6.83
C SER A 120 14.01 7.82 6.25
N MET A 121 12.83 8.20 6.73
CA MET A 121 11.56 7.75 6.14
C MET A 121 11.20 8.54 4.87
N ALA A 122 11.99 9.56 4.50
CA ALA A 122 11.74 10.35 3.31
C ALA A 122 11.99 9.51 2.04
N ALA A 123 11.01 9.50 1.14
CA ALA A 123 11.18 8.88 -0.17
C ALA A 123 12.05 9.78 -1.06
N SER A 124 13.21 9.28 -1.48
CA SER A 124 14.09 10.01 -2.42
C SER A 124 13.65 9.87 -3.87
N LYS A 125 12.82 8.87 -4.18
CA LYS A 125 12.21 8.62 -5.49
C LYS A 125 10.72 8.38 -5.31
N TRP A 126 9.91 9.07 -6.10
CA TRP A 126 8.46 8.86 -6.15
C TRP A 126 8.14 7.79 -7.20
N PRO A 127 7.29 6.80 -6.89
CA PRO A 127 6.93 5.77 -7.85
C PRO A 127 6.18 6.37 -9.05
N HIS A 128 6.42 5.80 -10.23
CA HIS A 128 5.64 6.07 -11.42
C HIS A 128 4.41 5.15 -11.45
N TYR A 129 3.29 5.68 -11.93
CA TYR A 129 2.05 4.95 -12.10
C TYR A 129 1.65 4.97 -13.56
N GLU A 130 1.48 3.79 -14.13
CA GLU A 130 1.03 3.59 -15.49
C GLU A 130 -0.33 2.86 -15.48
N LYS A 131 -1.37 3.51 -15.99
CA LYS A 131 -2.71 2.92 -16.05
C LYS A 131 -2.75 1.73 -17.01
N LEU A 132 -3.31 0.63 -16.55
CA LEU A 132 -3.46 -0.60 -17.31
C LEU A 132 -4.89 -0.74 -17.83
N GLU A 133 -5.03 -1.42 -18.98
CA GLU A 133 -6.33 -1.92 -19.41
C GLU A 133 -6.72 -3.10 -18.52
N SER A 134 -7.93 -3.05 -17.96
CA SER A 134 -8.39 -4.03 -16.98
C SER A 134 -9.82 -4.44 -17.28
N ASP A 135 -10.04 -5.75 -17.41
CA ASP A 135 -11.38 -6.34 -17.35
C ASP A 135 -11.50 -7.10 -16.03
N PHE A 136 -12.15 -6.45 -15.06
CA PHE A 136 -12.35 -7.03 -13.75
C PHE A 136 -13.31 -8.23 -13.84
N THR A 137 -13.27 -9.17 -12.91
CA THR A 137 -14.14 -10.34 -12.91
C THR A 137 -14.69 -10.56 -11.53
N GLN A 138 -16.02 -10.67 -11.44
CA GLN A 138 -16.69 -10.88 -10.17
C GLN A 138 -16.20 -12.18 -9.51
N GLY A 139 -15.84 -12.11 -8.24
CA GLY A 139 -15.31 -13.20 -7.44
C GLY A 139 -13.78 -13.24 -7.36
N GLU A 140 -13.06 -12.56 -8.27
CA GLU A 140 -11.59 -12.48 -8.24
C GLU A 140 -11.09 -11.57 -7.11
N ILE A 141 -9.82 -11.77 -6.75
CA ILE A 141 -9.11 -11.01 -5.73
C ILE A 141 -8.14 -10.07 -6.44
N TYR A 142 -8.18 -8.80 -6.06
CA TYR A 142 -7.32 -7.75 -6.58
C TYR A 142 -6.50 -7.15 -5.45
N HIS A 143 -5.20 -7.02 -5.67
CA HIS A 143 -4.28 -6.36 -4.76
C HIS A 143 -4.45 -4.85 -4.85
N ASN A 144 -4.59 -4.16 -3.71
CA ASN A 144 -4.51 -2.70 -3.64
C ASN A 144 -3.14 -2.29 -3.09
N PHE A 145 -2.57 -1.18 -3.58
CA PHE A 145 -1.25 -0.72 -3.14
C PHE A 145 -1.18 -0.25 -1.68
N ASN A 146 -2.31 -0.15 -0.98
CA ASN A 146 -2.39 0.01 0.46
C ASN A 146 -1.94 -1.26 1.23
N GLY A 147 -1.70 -2.37 0.54
CA GLY A 147 -1.26 -3.65 1.10
C GLY A 147 -2.38 -4.65 1.36
N SER A 148 -3.65 -4.25 1.22
CA SER A 148 -4.80 -5.14 1.35
C SER A 148 -5.19 -5.78 0.02
N ASP A 149 -5.69 -7.00 0.12
CA ASP A 149 -6.31 -7.72 -0.99
C ASP A 149 -7.83 -7.65 -0.89
N TYR A 150 -8.48 -7.37 -2.01
CA TYR A 150 -9.93 -7.17 -2.08
C TYR A 150 -10.57 -8.14 -3.06
N ARG A 151 -11.57 -8.88 -2.58
CA ARG A 151 -12.43 -9.68 -3.45
C ARG A 151 -13.48 -8.79 -4.11
N LEU A 152 -13.59 -8.87 -5.43
CA LEU A 152 -14.67 -8.23 -6.17
C LEU A 152 -15.99 -8.97 -5.94
N ILE A 153 -16.93 -8.33 -5.25
CA ILE A 153 -18.24 -8.91 -4.91
C ILE A 153 -19.25 -8.63 -6.00
N GLU A 154 -19.30 -7.40 -6.53
CA GLU A 154 -20.18 -7.01 -7.62
C GLU A 154 -19.58 -5.83 -8.40
N LYS A 155 -19.68 -5.86 -9.73
CA LYS A 155 -19.48 -4.66 -10.55
C LYS A 155 -20.77 -3.86 -10.56
N TYR A 156 -20.77 -2.69 -9.94
CA TYR A 156 -21.94 -1.81 -9.97
C TYR A 156 -22.07 -1.10 -11.31
N SER A 157 -20.96 -0.54 -11.82
CA SER A 157 -20.90 0.11 -13.14
C SER A 157 -19.53 -0.14 -13.78
N GLY A 158 -19.16 0.60 -14.83
CA GLY A 158 -17.87 0.43 -15.51
C GLY A 158 -16.69 0.45 -14.55
N ARG A 159 -16.64 1.46 -13.67
CA ARG A 159 -15.55 1.64 -12.70
C ARG A 159 -15.98 1.63 -11.24
N ASN A 160 -17.26 1.47 -10.93
CA ASN A 160 -17.71 1.37 -9.53
C ASN A 160 -17.92 -0.09 -9.14
N MET A 161 -17.35 -0.48 -8.01
CA MET A 161 -17.30 -1.88 -7.57
C MET A 161 -17.61 -2.01 -6.10
N LEU A 162 -18.35 -3.04 -5.75
CA LEU A 162 -18.43 -3.54 -4.39
C LEU A 162 -17.30 -4.54 -4.17
N LEU A 163 -16.42 -4.22 -3.23
CA LEU A 163 -15.26 -5.01 -2.86
C LEU A 163 -15.41 -5.49 -1.40
N MET A 164 -14.69 -6.54 -1.05
CA MET A 164 -14.57 -7.02 0.33
C MET A 164 -13.11 -7.30 0.63
N ASP A 165 -12.57 -6.67 1.66
CA ASP A 165 -11.24 -6.95 2.17
C ASP A 165 -11.17 -8.41 2.61
N VAL A 166 -10.20 -9.15 2.07
CA VAL A 166 -10.09 -10.61 2.23
C VAL A 166 -9.76 -10.98 3.67
N HIS A 167 -9.02 -10.14 4.40
CA HIS A 167 -8.56 -10.41 5.75
C HIS A 167 -9.64 -10.08 6.80
N SER A 168 -10.16 -8.86 6.75
CA SER A 168 -11.11 -8.32 7.74
C SER A 168 -12.57 -8.63 7.43
N GLY A 169 -12.89 -9.01 6.18
CA GLY A 169 -14.26 -9.16 5.69
C GLY A 169 -15.01 -7.83 5.56
N GLN A 170 -14.32 -6.70 5.68
CA GLN A 170 -14.92 -5.37 5.55
C GLN A 170 -15.34 -5.12 4.11
N PHE A 171 -16.59 -4.68 3.91
CA PHE A 171 -17.05 -4.28 2.57
C PHE A 171 -16.64 -2.82 2.29
N VAL A 172 -16.33 -2.53 1.04
CA VAL A 172 -16.07 -1.18 0.55
C VAL A 172 -16.68 -1.00 -0.82
N VAL A 173 -17.29 0.15 -1.07
CA VAL A 173 -17.61 0.56 -2.45
C VAL A 173 -16.43 1.36 -2.97
N GLY A 174 -15.68 0.79 -3.92
CA GLY A 174 -14.65 1.49 -4.67
C GLY A 174 -15.27 2.24 -5.84
N VAL A 175 -15.09 3.55 -5.88
CA VAL A 175 -15.59 4.43 -6.94
C VAL A 175 -14.42 4.82 -7.85
N GLY A 176 -14.60 4.61 -9.15
CA GLY A 176 -13.55 4.90 -10.13
C GLY A 176 -12.36 3.95 -10.06
N VAL A 177 -12.58 2.68 -9.74
CA VAL A 177 -11.55 1.63 -9.68
C VAL A 177 -10.84 1.53 -11.02
N ASP A 178 -9.52 1.57 -10.99
CA ASP A 178 -8.63 1.36 -12.13
C ASP A 178 -7.47 0.45 -11.71
N CYS A 179 -6.86 -0.22 -12.69
CA CYS A 179 -5.63 -1.00 -12.49
C CYS A 179 -4.41 -0.19 -12.94
N PHE A 180 -3.31 -0.32 -12.22
CA PHE A 180 -2.06 0.37 -12.52
C PHE A 180 -0.88 -0.59 -12.37
N ALA A 181 0.16 -0.34 -13.16
CA ALA A 181 1.52 -0.75 -12.87
C ALA A 181 2.20 0.37 -12.08
N ARG A 182 2.83 0.02 -10.95
CA ARG A 182 3.59 0.91 -10.08
C ARG A 182 5.04 0.45 -10.05
N TYR A 183 5.98 1.31 -10.42
CA TYR A 183 7.41 1.00 -10.41
C TYR A 183 8.27 2.21 -10.00
N PRO A 184 9.53 1.98 -9.56
CA PRO A 184 10.38 3.07 -9.10
C PRO A 184 10.72 4.07 -10.20
N GLN A 185 11.02 5.31 -9.80
CA GLN A 185 11.40 6.36 -10.75
C GLN A 185 12.68 5.98 -11.52
N GLY A 186 12.62 6.10 -12.84
CA GLY A 186 13.74 5.74 -13.74
C GLY A 186 13.76 4.28 -14.16
N GLU A 187 12.76 3.50 -13.75
CA GLU A 187 12.52 2.14 -14.23
C GLU A 187 11.32 2.10 -15.17
N ASP A 188 11.01 0.89 -15.66
CA ASP A 188 9.88 0.60 -16.53
C ASP A 188 9.03 -0.56 -15.98
N ARG A 189 7.94 -0.85 -16.69
CA ARG A 189 6.99 -1.91 -16.34
C ARG A 189 7.61 -3.32 -16.36
N GLN A 190 8.72 -3.54 -17.05
CA GLN A 190 9.42 -4.82 -17.08
C GLN A 190 10.32 -5.03 -15.85
N SER A 191 10.45 -4.02 -14.99
CA SER A 191 11.20 -4.12 -13.75
C SER A 191 10.73 -5.25 -12.84
N SER A 192 11.69 -5.92 -12.19
CA SER A 192 11.42 -6.85 -11.09
C SER A 192 10.76 -6.21 -9.86
N LEU A 193 10.76 -4.87 -9.78
CA LEU A 193 10.15 -4.07 -8.71
C LEU A 193 8.82 -3.44 -9.15
N CYS A 194 8.33 -3.77 -10.35
CA CYS A 194 7.01 -3.38 -10.79
C CYS A 194 5.96 -4.20 -10.02
N GLU A 195 4.99 -3.51 -9.46
CA GLU A 195 3.81 -4.07 -8.82
C GLU A 195 2.58 -3.72 -9.66
N GLU A 196 1.67 -4.66 -9.85
CA GLU A 196 0.37 -4.39 -10.47
C GLU A 196 -0.70 -4.44 -9.37
N GLY A 197 -1.61 -3.47 -9.38
CA GLY A 197 -2.61 -3.33 -8.34
C GLY A 197 -3.72 -2.38 -8.74
N ILE A 198 -4.82 -2.45 -7.99
CA ILE A 198 -5.95 -1.55 -8.14
C ILE A 198 -5.82 -0.34 -7.22
N GLU A 199 -6.39 0.76 -7.67
CA GLU A 199 -6.68 1.94 -6.85
C GLU A 199 -8.07 2.48 -7.21
N TRP A 200 -8.68 3.20 -6.28
CA TRP A 200 -9.96 3.87 -6.49
C TRP A 200 -9.87 5.34 -6.13
N GLY A 201 -10.63 6.16 -6.86
CA GLY A 201 -10.66 7.61 -6.60
C GLY A 201 -11.35 7.96 -5.27
N SER A 202 -12.35 7.19 -4.86
CA SER A 202 -12.93 7.28 -3.53
C SER A 202 -13.48 5.94 -3.05
N GLY A 203 -13.45 5.72 -1.73
CA GLY A 203 -13.89 4.49 -1.07
C GLY A 203 -14.94 4.78 -0.02
N ILE A 204 -16.06 4.06 -0.06
CA ILE A 204 -17.11 4.09 0.97
C ILE A 204 -16.95 2.83 1.82
N TYR A 205 -16.31 2.96 2.97
CA TYR A 205 -16.05 1.86 3.88
C TYR A 205 -17.32 1.50 4.66
N LEU A 206 -17.67 0.23 4.62
CA LEU A 206 -18.85 -0.33 5.25
C LEU A 206 -18.43 -1.23 6.42
N GLY A 207 -19.41 -1.80 7.12
CA GLY A 207 -19.13 -2.84 8.12
C GLY A 207 -18.73 -4.16 7.47
N ASN A 208 -18.39 -5.15 8.30
CA ASN A 208 -18.16 -6.53 7.90
C ASN A 208 -19.38 -7.44 8.13
N THR A 209 -20.53 -6.87 8.54
CA THR A 209 -21.76 -7.62 8.80
C THR A 209 -22.76 -7.41 7.66
N PRO A 210 -22.88 -8.35 6.69
CA PRO A 210 -23.66 -8.15 5.47
C PRO A 210 -25.13 -7.80 5.71
N SER A 211 -25.75 -8.37 6.75
CA SER A 211 -27.16 -8.12 7.09
C SER A 211 -27.46 -6.68 7.53
N THR A 212 -26.43 -5.90 7.88
CA THR A 212 -26.56 -4.48 8.23
C THR A 212 -26.38 -3.54 7.03
N ILE A 213 -25.96 -4.08 5.88
CA ILE A 213 -25.66 -3.31 4.67
C ILE A 213 -26.83 -3.39 3.70
N ASN A 214 -27.32 -2.23 3.25
CA ASN A 214 -28.36 -2.14 2.23
C ASN A 214 -27.74 -2.16 0.82
N PHE A 215 -27.38 -3.35 0.34
CA PHE A 215 -26.76 -3.52 -1.00
C PHE A 215 -27.65 -3.01 -2.14
N SER A 216 -28.97 -3.13 -2.02
CA SER A 216 -29.91 -2.63 -3.03
C SER A 216 -29.83 -1.11 -3.18
N GLN A 217 -29.66 -0.39 -2.07
CA GLN A 217 -29.47 1.07 -2.09
C GLN A 217 -28.12 1.45 -2.70
N LEU A 218 -27.04 0.76 -2.31
CA LEU A 218 -25.71 1.00 -2.88
C LEU A 218 -25.70 0.78 -4.39
N ARG A 219 -26.32 -0.29 -4.87
CA ARG A 219 -26.45 -0.55 -6.31
C ARG A 219 -27.23 0.55 -7.04
N LYS A 220 -28.24 1.14 -6.40
CA LYS A 220 -28.99 2.26 -6.99
C LYS A 220 -28.15 3.53 -7.06
N GLU A 221 -27.33 3.78 -6.05
CA GLU A 221 -26.52 4.99 -5.91
C GLU A 221 -25.25 4.95 -6.78
N TYR A 222 -24.57 3.80 -6.83
CA TYR A 222 -23.27 3.62 -7.49
C TYR A 222 -23.34 2.78 -8.76
N GLY A 223 -24.49 2.16 -9.08
CA GLY A 223 -24.69 1.32 -10.27
C GLY A 223 -24.89 2.08 -11.57
N ILE A 224 -24.86 3.40 -11.54
CA ILE A 224 -24.83 4.25 -12.73
C ILE A 224 -23.49 4.96 -12.73
N GLU A 225 -22.71 4.75 -13.79
CA GLU A 225 -21.51 5.54 -14.01
C GLU A 225 -21.94 6.96 -14.33
N LYS A 226 -21.64 7.91 -13.44
CA LYS A 226 -21.85 9.33 -13.75
C LYS A 226 -20.83 9.70 -14.80
N THR A 227 -21.25 9.86 -16.05
CA THR A 227 -20.37 10.33 -17.11
C THR A 227 -20.05 11.80 -16.83
N ILE A 228 -18.75 12.12 -16.85
CA ILE A 228 -18.26 13.49 -16.72
C ILE A 228 -17.96 13.97 -18.14
N ASP A 229 -19.00 14.36 -18.85
CA ASP A 229 -18.89 14.74 -20.26
C ASP A 229 -18.61 16.24 -20.40
N THR A 230 -19.03 17.02 -19.41
CA THR A 230 -18.86 18.47 -19.38
C THR A 230 -18.08 18.94 -18.16
N ILE A 231 -17.54 20.15 -18.27
CA ILE A 231 -16.89 20.81 -17.14
C ILE A 231 -17.86 21.05 -15.98
N ASP A 232 -19.16 21.16 -16.28
CA ASP A 232 -20.21 21.31 -15.27
C ASP A 232 -20.47 19.98 -14.54
N ASP A 233 -20.45 18.85 -15.24
CA ASP A 233 -20.51 17.51 -14.62
C ASP A 233 -19.30 17.27 -13.71
N TYR A 234 -18.12 17.72 -14.15
CA TYR A 234 -16.88 17.63 -13.36
C TYR A 234 -16.96 18.49 -12.10
N ARG A 235 -17.42 19.74 -12.23
CA ARG A 235 -17.64 20.62 -11.08
C ARG A 235 -18.73 20.12 -10.16
N ALA A 236 -19.72 19.41 -10.68
CA ALA A 236 -20.75 18.73 -9.87
C ALA A 236 -20.15 17.56 -9.08
N SER A 237 -19.27 16.76 -9.67
CA SER A 237 -18.59 15.67 -8.96
C SER A 237 -17.63 16.18 -7.88
N LEU A 238 -16.89 17.26 -8.15
CA LEU A 238 -16.07 17.94 -7.13
C LEU A 238 -16.92 18.43 -5.96
N ASN A 239 -18.10 18.98 -6.26
CA ASN A 239 -19.05 19.41 -5.23
C ASN A 239 -19.52 18.25 -4.38
N GLU A 240 -19.98 17.17 -5.00
CA GLU A 240 -20.47 15.99 -4.28
C GLU A 240 -19.40 15.46 -3.33
N ARG A 241 -18.16 15.32 -3.81
CA ARG A 241 -17.03 14.83 -3.00
C ARG A 241 -16.69 15.75 -1.84
N PHE A 242 -16.64 17.08 -2.08
CA PHE A 242 -16.42 18.04 -1.01
C PHE A 242 -17.53 17.98 0.06
N GLU A 243 -18.80 17.91 -0.36
CA GLU A 243 -19.94 17.82 0.57
C GLU A 243 -19.93 16.52 1.38
N THR A 244 -19.51 15.41 0.79
CA THR A 244 -19.31 14.15 1.51
C THR A 244 -18.28 14.32 2.63
N TYR A 245 -17.09 14.84 2.34
CA TYR A 245 -16.07 15.06 3.37
C TYR A 245 -16.51 16.09 4.40
N TYR A 246 -17.16 17.18 3.97
CA TYR A 246 -17.67 18.21 4.85
C TYR A 246 -18.71 17.66 5.83
N THR A 247 -19.63 16.82 5.35
CA THR A 247 -20.65 16.17 6.17
C THR A 247 -20.02 15.21 7.16
N LEU A 248 -19.07 14.38 6.73
CA LEU A 248 -18.34 13.45 7.61
C LEU A 248 -17.56 14.21 8.69
N ALA A 249 -16.81 15.24 8.32
CA ALA A 249 -16.02 16.04 9.26
C ALA A 249 -16.88 16.76 10.31
N LYS A 250 -18.13 17.10 9.98
CA LYS A 250 -19.09 17.75 10.89
C LYS A 250 -20.01 16.78 11.62
N ASN A 251 -19.97 15.50 11.31
CA ASN A 251 -20.86 14.52 11.93
C ASN A 251 -20.33 14.12 13.32
N GLU A 252 -20.97 14.62 14.38
CA GLU A 252 -20.58 14.29 15.77
C GLU A 252 -20.88 12.83 16.15
N SER A 253 -21.66 12.10 15.35
CA SER A 253 -22.04 10.71 15.65
C SER A 253 -21.07 9.65 15.12
N ILE A 254 -20.04 10.05 14.35
CA ILE A 254 -18.98 9.13 13.87
C ILE A 254 -17.68 9.33 14.66
N SER A 255 -16.75 8.37 14.57
CA SER A 255 -15.50 8.40 15.33
C SER A 255 -14.60 9.59 14.96
N ASP A 256 -13.85 10.08 15.95
CA ASP A 256 -12.92 11.21 15.79
C ASP A 256 -11.91 10.97 14.66
N SER A 257 -11.42 9.74 14.51
CA SER A 257 -10.51 9.32 13.45
C SER A 257 -11.08 9.54 12.04
N VAL A 258 -12.37 9.22 11.83
CA VAL A 258 -13.03 9.39 10.52
C VAL A 258 -13.26 10.88 10.24
N ARG A 259 -13.61 11.67 11.26
CA ARG A 259 -13.76 13.12 11.10
C ARG A 259 -12.43 13.80 10.77
N GLU A 260 -11.34 13.36 11.40
CA GLU A 260 -9.99 13.87 11.14
C GLU A 260 -9.54 13.50 9.73
N ALA A 261 -9.72 12.25 9.31
CA ALA A 261 -9.43 11.80 7.95
C ALA A 261 -10.22 12.59 6.90
N ALA A 262 -11.51 12.81 7.11
CA ALA A 262 -12.34 13.62 6.21
C ALA A 262 -11.88 15.09 6.19
N THR A 263 -11.44 15.63 7.33
CA THR A 263 -10.88 16.99 7.41
C THR A 263 -9.58 17.10 6.62
N ASN A 264 -8.68 16.13 6.78
CA ASN A 264 -7.40 16.09 6.06
C ASN A 264 -7.63 15.96 4.56
N ALA A 265 -8.52 15.07 4.12
CA ALA A 265 -8.89 14.92 2.72
C ALA A 265 -9.39 16.24 2.10
N MET A 266 -10.19 17.04 2.83
CA MET A 266 -10.61 18.36 2.34
C MET A 266 -9.44 19.33 2.12
N TYR A 267 -8.46 19.34 3.03
CA TYR A 267 -7.30 20.21 2.89
C TYR A 267 -6.30 19.71 1.85
N GLU A 268 -6.08 18.41 1.75
CA GLU A 268 -5.20 17.81 0.75
C GLU A 268 -5.73 18.02 -0.67
N GLU A 269 -7.03 17.78 -0.87
CA GLU A 269 -7.61 17.79 -2.21
C GLU A 269 -8.09 19.16 -2.66
N PHE A 270 -8.69 19.94 -1.76
CA PHE A 270 -9.31 21.22 -2.11
C PHE A 270 -8.58 22.44 -1.51
N GLY A 271 -7.57 22.22 -0.67
CA GLY A 271 -6.81 23.27 0.00
C GLY A 271 -7.64 24.08 0.99
N THR A 272 -8.80 23.58 1.43
CA THR A 272 -9.72 24.27 2.35
C THR A 272 -10.74 23.33 2.97
N GLY A 273 -11.04 23.50 4.27
CA GLY A 273 -12.21 22.89 4.92
C GLY A 273 -13.45 23.80 4.97
N LYS A 274 -13.39 25.00 4.37
CA LYS A 274 -14.49 25.98 4.37
C LYS A 274 -15.31 25.89 3.08
N ARG A 275 -16.61 25.63 3.23
CA ARG A 275 -17.57 25.50 2.12
C ARG A 275 -17.59 26.70 1.18
N ASP A 276 -17.68 27.92 1.72
CA ASP A 276 -17.72 29.14 0.89
C ASP A 276 -16.43 29.36 0.09
N THR A 277 -15.29 29.05 0.70
CA THR A 277 -13.98 29.14 0.03
C THR A 277 -13.88 28.11 -1.09
N PHE A 278 -14.33 26.88 -0.87
CA PHE A 278 -14.38 25.83 -1.90
C PHE A 278 -15.27 26.26 -3.08
N ILE A 279 -16.50 26.72 -2.82
CA ILE A 279 -17.43 27.16 -3.87
C ILE A 279 -16.81 28.31 -4.69
N THR A 280 -16.17 29.26 -4.02
CA THR A 280 -15.52 30.41 -4.68
C THR A 280 -14.38 29.95 -5.60
N ARG A 281 -13.47 29.12 -5.10
CA ARG A 281 -12.33 28.59 -5.86
C ARG A 281 -12.77 27.74 -7.05
N ARG A 282 -13.79 26.91 -6.85
CA ARG A 282 -14.38 26.10 -7.92
C ARG A 282 -15.00 26.95 -9.02
N ASN A 283 -15.77 27.98 -8.66
CA ASN A 283 -16.37 28.89 -9.63
C ASN A 283 -15.30 29.71 -10.38
N ALA A 284 -14.15 29.98 -9.76
CA ALA A 284 -12.99 30.58 -10.39
C ALA A 284 -12.20 29.62 -11.29
N GLY A 285 -12.57 28.34 -11.33
CA GLY A 285 -11.94 27.30 -12.15
C GLY A 285 -10.62 26.77 -11.60
N GLU A 286 -10.29 27.04 -10.33
CA GLU A 286 -9.02 26.60 -9.70
C GLU A 286 -8.86 25.07 -9.65
N TYR A 287 -9.96 24.32 -9.77
CA TYR A 287 -9.98 22.86 -9.77
C TYR A 287 -10.16 22.24 -11.16
N ASP A 288 -10.35 23.04 -12.22
CA ASP A 288 -10.71 22.54 -13.56
C ASP A 288 -9.55 21.81 -14.28
N SER A 289 -8.32 21.90 -13.77
CA SER A 289 -7.15 21.25 -14.35
C SER A 289 -7.31 19.73 -14.48
N GLY A 290 -8.06 19.09 -13.57
CA GLY A 290 -8.37 17.67 -13.67
C GLY A 290 -9.35 17.30 -14.79
N PHE A 291 -10.19 18.25 -15.26
CA PHE A 291 -11.06 18.04 -16.43
C PHE A 291 -10.27 18.11 -17.75
N ALA A 292 -9.32 19.05 -17.86
CA ALA A 292 -8.47 19.18 -19.05
C ALA A 292 -7.63 17.91 -19.31
N GLY A 293 -7.25 17.20 -18.25
CA GLY A 293 -6.59 15.89 -18.33
C GLY A 293 -7.49 14.75 -18.82
N MET A 294 -8.81 14.82 -18.56
CA MET A 294 -9.77 13.81 -19.04
C MET A 294 -10.04 13.91 -20.55
N VAL A 295 -10.13 15.13 -21.09
CA VAL A 295 -10.40 15.38 -22.52
C VAL A 295 -9.20 15.05 -23.43
N ALA A 296 -7.97 15.13 -22.90
CA ALA A 296 -6.77 14.87 -23.68
C ALA A 296 -6.57 13.38 -24.04
N VAL A 297 -7.18 12.45 -23.31
CA VAL A 297 -6.99 11.00 -23.49
C VAL A 297 -7.84 10.43 -24.65
N GLU A 298 -8.96 11.08 -25.01
CA GLU A 298 -9.83 10.56 -26.09
C GLU A 298 -9.36 10.88 -27.51
N LYS A 299 -8.43 11.80 -27.72
CA LYS A 299 -8.04 12.24 -29.07
C LYS A 299 -7.04 11.35 -29.82
N ASN A 300 -6.54 10.27 -29.22
CA ASN A 300 -5.64 9.32 -29.88
C ASN A 300 -6.27 7.93 -30.13
N ARG A 301 -7.57 7.87 -30.39
CA ARG A 301 -8.17 6.72 -31.11
C ARG A 301 -8.48 7.14 -32.55
N GLY A 302 -7.48 7.05 -33.43
CA GLY A 302 -7.70 7.33 -34.85
C GLY A 302 -6.47 7.34 -35.74
N ARG A 303 -5.90 6.16 -36.01
CA ARG A 303 -5.65 5.60 -37.36
C ARG A 303 -4.82 4.32 -37.31
#